data_AF-A0A7K2ZYJ1-F1
#
_entry.id   AF-A0A7K2ZYJ1-F1
#
_cell.length_a   1.000
_cell.length_b   1.000
_cell.length_c   1.000
_cell.angle_alpha   90.00
_cell.angle_beta   90.00
_cell.angle_gamma   90.00
#
_symmetry.space_group_name_H-M   'P 1'
#
loop_
_entity.id
_entity.type
_entity.pdbx_description
1 polymer ?
#
loop_
_entity_poly.entity_id
_entity_poly.type
_entity_poly.pdbx_seq_one_letter_code
_entity_poly.pdbx_strand_id
1 'polypeptide(L)' 'MSATTSTCDHRVYHVVVVALISVIVGLTTGVGLAALGQSPLAAVASGGAVVPVVFSAGMIAVTYVKRQA' A
#
# COMPACT_ATOMS: atom_id res chain seq x y z
N MET A 1 17.84 -17.45 28.69
CA MET A 1 17.33 -16.12 28.25
C MET A 1 16.36 -16.37 27.11
N SER A 2 15.05 -16.39 27.38
CA SER A 2 14.05 -16.35 26.31
C SER A 2 14.14 -14.96 25.69
N ALA A 3 14.64 -14.86 24.47
CA ALA A 3 14.40 -13.69 23.66
C ALA A 3 12.88 -13.61 23.47
N THR A 4 12.22 -12.75 24.23
CA THR A 4 10.92 -12.22 23.85
C THR A 4 11.15 -11.46 22.55
N THR A 5 11.16 -12.17 21.43
CA THR A 5 11.01 -11.55 20.13
C THR A 5 9.75 -10.70 20.25
N SER A 6 9.92 -9.38 20.19
CA SER A 6 8.86 -8.40 20.12
C SER A 6 7.98 -8.70 18.90
N THR A 7 7.08 -9.66 19.09
CA THR A 7 6.07 -10.10 18.13
C THR A 7 4.94 -9.08 18.04
N CYS A 8 4.93 -8.08 18.94
CA CYS A 8 3.79 -7.19 19.17
C CYS A 8 3.66 -6.01 18.21
N ASP A 9 4.61 -5.74 17.30
CA ASP A 9 4.48 -4.57 16.40
C ASP A 9 5.02 -4.78 14.97
N HIS A 10 5.79 -5.85 14.72
CA HIS A 10 6.45 -6.02 13.43
C HIS A 10 5.47 -6.32 12.28
N ARG A 11 4.37 -7.05 12.56
CA ARG A 11 3.32 -7.32 11.57
C ARG A 11 2.53 -6.06 11.23
N VAL A 12 2.14 -5.30 12.26
CA VAL A 12 1.41 -4.03 12.10
C VAL A 12 2.26 -3.04 11.31
N TYR A 13 3.56 -2.94 11.63
CA TYR A 13 4.49 -2.10 10.89
C TYR A 13 4.53 -2.42 9.38
N HIS A 14 4.60 -3.70 9.00
CA HIS A 14 4.54 -4.07 7.58
C HIS A 14 3.24 -3.67 6.91
N VAL A 15 2.09 -3.87 7.56
CA VAL A 15 0.79 -3.50 7.01
C VAL A 15 0.69 -1.98 6.84
N VAL A 16 1.12 -1.21 7.85
CA VAL A 16 1.10 0.25 7.83
C VAL A 16 2.02 0.81 6.75
N VAL A 17 3.22 0.24 6.58
CA VAL A 17 4.16 0.65 5.51
C VAL A 17 3.57 0.36 4.13
N VAL A 18 2.98 -0.82 3.91
CA VAL A 18 2.34 -1.16 2.62
C VAL A 18 1.12 -0.27 2.37
N ALA A 19 0.34 0.05 3.40
CA ALA A 19 -0.78 0.99 3.30
C ALA A 19 -0.32 2.40 2.92
N LEU A 20 0.71 2.93 3.58
CA LEU A 20 1.27 4.25 3.27
C LEU A 20 1.78 4.32 1.82
N ILE A 21 2.52 3.31 1.37
CA ILE A 21 3.00 3.24 -0.02
C ILE A 21 1.83 3.22 -1.00
N SER A 22 0.79 2.43 -0.70
CA SER A 22 -0.40 2.33 -1.56
C SER A 22 -1.14 3.67 -1.65
N VAL A 23 -1.23 4.41 -0.54
CA VAL A 23 -1.82 5.76 -0.52
C VAL A 23 -0.99 6.74 -1.34
N ILE A 24 0.35 6.71 -1.22
CA ILE A 24 1.24 7.57 -2.01
C ILE A 24 1.11 7.26 -3.51
N VAL A 25 1.06 5.99 -3.88
CA VAL A 25 0.88 5.57 -5.28
C VAL A 25 -0.51 5.97 -5.81
N GLY A 26 -1.58 5.81 -5.01
CA GLY A 26 -2.91 6.26 -5.37
C GLY A 26 -3.00 7.78 -5.55
N LEU A 27 -2.38 8.55 -4.65
CA LEU A 27 -2.31 10.01 -4.74
C LEU A 27 -1.53 10.49 -5.96
N THR A 28 -0.33 9.94 -6.20
CA THR A 28 0.49 10.30 -7.37
C THR A 28 -0.21 9.96 -8.67
N THR A 29 -0.90 8.83 -8.73
CA THR A 29 -1.72 8.44 -9.89
C THR A 29 -2.88 9.42 -10.08
N GLY A 30 -3.67 9.70 -9.04
CA GLY A 30 -4.78 10.65 -9.12
C GLY A 30 -4.35 12.06 -9.51
N VAL A 31 -3.23 12.56 -8.96
CA VAL A 31 -2.64 13.87 -9.32
C VAL A 31 -2.17 13.87 -10.77
N GLY A 32 -1.54 12.78 -11.24
CA GLY A 32 -1.14 12.63 -12.64
C GLY A 32 -2.34 12.65 -13.60
N LEU A 33 -3.43 11.95 -13.26
CA LEU A 33 -4.66 12.00 -14.05
C LEU A 33 -5.30 13.39 -14.05
N ALA A 34 -5.33 14.08 -12.89
CA ALA A 34 -5.83 15.45 -12.81
C ALA A 34 -4.99 16.42 -13.67
N ALA A 35 -3.66 16.25 -13.70
CA ALA A 35 -2.77 17.04 -14.54
C ALA A 35 -2.98 16.83 -16.05
N LEU A 36 -3.47 15.64 -16.44
CA LEU A 36 -3.86 15.31 -17.82
C LEU A 36 -5.23 15.89 -18.22
N GLY A 37 -5.88 16.68 -17.35
CA GLY A 37 -7.17 17.31 -17.63
C GLY A 37 -8.37 16.39 -17.44
N GLN A 38 -8.22 15.25 -16.76
CA GLN A 38 -9.36 14.43 -16.36
C GLN A 38 -10.21 15.15 -15.32
N SER A 39 -11.52 14.88 -15.34
CA SER A 39 -12.44 15.44 -14.36
C SER A 39 -12.02 15.05 -12.94
N PRO A 40 -12.17 15.95 -11.94
CA PRO A 40 -11.73 15.68 -10.57
C PRO A 40 -12.31 14.39 -9.99
N LEU A 41 -13.56 14.06 -10.35
CA LEU A 41 -14.20 12.81 -9.96
C LEU A 41 -13.52 11.58 -10.57
N ALA A 42 -13.14 11.62 -11.85
CA ALA A 42 -12.44 10.51 -12.51
C ALA A 42 -11.02 10.32 -11.96
N ALA A 43 -10.32 11.42 -11.67
CA ALA A 43 -9.00 11.39 -11.05
C ALA A 43 -9.03 10.81 -9.62
N VAL A 44 -10.05 11.16 -8.83
CA VAL A 44 -10.24 10.60 -7.47
C VAL A 44 -10.68 9.13 -7.54
N ALA A 45 -11.59 8.77 -8.45
CA ALA A 45 -12.04 7.39 -8.60
C ALA A 45 -10.90 6.45 -9.04
N SER A 46 -10.08 6.89 -10.00
CA SER A 46 -8.91 6.13 -10.45
C SER A 46 -7.83 6.03 -9.37
N GLY A 47 -7.47 7.15 -8.71
CA GLY A 47 -6.51 7.13 -7.60
C GLY A 47 -6.99 6.25 -6.43
N GLY A 48 -8.27 6.34 -6.08
CA GLY A 48 -8.90 5.54 -5.03
C GLY A 48 -8.95 4.04 -5.35
N ALA A 49 -9.19 3.67 -6.62
CA ALA A 49 -9.20 2.28 -7.06
C ALA A 49 -7.79 1.64 -7.05
N VAL A 50 -6.74 2.43 -7.22
CA VAL A 50 -5.34 1.95 -7.20
C VAL A 50 -4.89 1.57 -5.79
N VAL A 51 -5.39 2.25 -4.75
CA VAL A 51 -5.03 1.98 -3.34
C VAL A 51 -5.26 0.51 -2.91
N PRO A 52 -6.47 -0.07 -3.04
CA PRO A 52 -6.69 -1.46 -2.63
C PRO A 52 -5.90 -2.46 -3.49
N VAL A 53 -5.68 -2.18 -4.78
CA VAL A 53 -4.92 -3.06 -5.68
C VAL A 53 -3.46 -3.14 -5.25
N VAL A 54 -2.81 -1.98 -5.04
CA VAL A 54 -1.41 -1.90 -4.62
C VAL A 54 -1.24 -2.46 -3.21
N PHE A 55 -2.21 -2.23 -2.32
CA PHE A 55 -2.18 -2.75 -0.96
C PHE A 55 -2.28 -4.28 -0.95
N SER A 56 -3.23 -4.86 -1.68
CA SER A 56 -3.37 -6.32 -1.81
C SER A 56 -2.13 -6.95 -2.45
N ALA A 57 -1.58 -6.36 -3.50
CA ALA A 57 -0.37 -6.85 -4.15
C ALA A 57 0.85 -6.79 -3.22
N GLY A 58 1.03 -5.70 -2.45
CA GLY A 58 2.10 -5.56 -1.48
C GLY A 58 2.01 -6.59 -0.35
N MET A 59 0.80 -6.89 0.14
CA MET A 59 0.58 -7.93 1.15
C MET A 59 0.88 -9.34 0.61
N ILE A 60 0.55 -9.62 -0.65
CA ILE A 60 0.93 -10.89 -1.31
C ILE A 60 2.46 -10.99 -1.43
N ALA A 61 3.15 -9.91 -1.80
CA ALA A 61 4.60 -9.91 -1.86
C ALA A 61 5.24 -10.16 -0.48
N VAL A 62 4.76 -9.50 0.57
CA VAL A 62 5.25 -9.70 1.95
C VAL A 62 5.03 -11.13 2.42
N THR A 63 3.88 -11.73 2.12
CA THR A 63 3.61 -13.13 2.47
C THR A 63 4.49 -14.10 1.67
N TYR A 64 4.79 -13.81 0.40
CA TYR A 64 5.69 -14.60 -0.41
C TYR A 64 7.14 -14.54 0.12
N VAL A 65 7.64 -13.36 0.46
CA VAL A 65 8.97 -13.18 1.07
C VAL A 65 9.06 -13.91 2.40
N LYS A 66 8.05 -13.80 3.27
CA LYS A 66 7.99 -14.54 4.55
C LYS A 66 7.87 -16.06 4.37
N ARG A 67 7.44 -16.55 3.20
CA ARG A 67 7.36 -17.98 2.90
C ARG A 67 8.70 -18.54 2.40
N GLN A 68 9.57 -17.68 1.88
CA GLN A 68 10.89 -18.07 1.37
C GLN A 68 12.03 -17.86 2.39
N ALA A 69 11.80 -17.10 3.46
CA ALA A 69 12.71 -16.90 4.59
C ALA A 69 12.43 -17.90 5.71
#